data_AF-A0A0Q5VB72-F1
#
_entry.id   AF-A0A0Q5VB72-F1
#
_cell.length_a   1.000
_cell.length_b   1.000
_cell.length_c   1.000
_cell.angle_alpha   90.00
_cell.angle_beta   90.00
_cell.angle_gamma   90.00
#
_symmetry.space_group_name_H-M   'P 1'
#
loop_
_entity.id
_entity.type
_entity.pdbx_description
1 polymer ?
#
loop_
_entity_poly.entity_id
_entity_poly.type
_entity_poly.pdbx_seq_one_letter_code
_entity_poly.pdbx_strand_id
1 'polypeptide(L)'
;MNLGAPEILLIVLAVFLLFGYKKLPDASRSIGRSLRIFKGEMGGMKDDEARAASAAPAAPDLEAEAREAEAVALEARAKAARARADAERRELSS
;
A
#
# COMPACT_ATOMS: atom_id res chain seq x y z
N MET A 1 10.44 38.66 13.09
CA MET A 1 9.47 38.20 12.07
C MET A 1 9.28 36.72 12.31
N ASN A 2 8.20 36.35 12.99
CA ASN A 2 8.02 34.99 13.48
C ASN A 2 7.43 34.14 12.35
N LEU A 3 8.17 33.11 11.92
CA LEU A 3 7.54 31.98 11.23
C LEU A 3 6.72 31.22 12.27
N GLY A 4 5.47 31.64 12.43
CA GLY A 4 4.53 30.99 13.30
C GLY A 4 3.76 29.89 12.57
N ALA A 5 2.90 29.21 13.33
CA ALA A 5 1.89 28.33 12.77
C ALA A 5 1.10 28.96 11.58
N PRO A 6 0.70 30.25 11.58
CA PRO A 6 -0.03 30.83 10.44
C PRO A 6 0.79 30.91 9.14
N GLU A 7 2.07 31.26 9.18
CA GLU A 7 2.92 31.29 7.97
C GLU A 7 3.11 29.88 7.39
N ILE A 8 3.30 28.87 8.24
CA ILE A 8 3.43 27.48 7.79
C ILE A 8 2.13 27.02 7.12
N LEU A 9 0.98 27.36 7.69
CA LEU A 9 -0.32 27.02 7.12
C LEU A 9 -0.51 27.64 5.72
N LEU A 10 -0.10 28.90 5.55
CA LEU A 10 -0.12 29.59 4.25
C LEU A 10 0.76 28.90 3.20
N ILE A 11 1.97 28.47 3.58
CA ILE A 11 2.88 27.75 2.68
C ILE A 11 2.28 26.39 2.29
N VAL A 12 1.77 25.64 3.26
CA VAL A 12 1.12 24.36 3.00
C VAL A 12 -0.07 24.55 2.05
N LEU A 13 -0.91 25.55 2.30
CA LEU A 13 -2.03 25.87 1.42
C LEU A 13 -1.56 26.20 -0.01
N ALA A 14 -0.52 27.01 -0.17
CA ALA A 14 0.06 27.31 -1.48
C ALA A 14 0.54 26.04 -2.22
N VAL A 15 1.23 25.13 -1.52
CA VAL A 15 1.66 23.83 -2.06
C VAL A 15 0.45 22.96 -2.45
N PHE A 16 -0.62 22.95 -1.63
CA PHE A 16 -1.86 22.25 -1.95
C PHE A 16 -2.53 22.77 -3.21
N LEU A 17 -2.50 24.07 -3.48
CA LEU A 17 -3.03 24.64 -4.73
C LEU A 17 -2.15 24.28 -5.94
N LEU A 18 -0.82 24.29 -5.77
CA LEU A 18 0.12 24.06 -6.89
C LEU A 18 0.20 22.58 -7.30
N PHE A 19 0.23 21.67 -6.33
CA PHE A 19 0.36 20.24 -6.55
C PHE A 19 -0.99 19.49 -6.50
N GLY A 20 -2.01 20.07 -5.87
CA GLY A 20 -3.32 19.46 -5.68
C GLY A 20 -3.40 18.54 -4.46
N TYR A 21 -4.60 18.41 -3.89
CA TYR A 21 -4.88 17.64 -2.67
C TYR A 21 -4.61 16.13 -2.79
N LYS A 22 -4.58 15.57 -4.01
CA LYS A 22 -4.25 14.14 -4.23
C LYS A 22 -2.76 13.85 -4.32
N LYS A 23 -1.91 14.83 -4.67
CA LYS A 23 -0.47 14.60 -4.89
C LYS A 23 0.35 14.64 -3.59
N LEU A 24 -0.06 15.45 -2.62
CA LEU A 24 0.55 15.48 -1.28
C LEU A 24 0.45 14.14 -0.51
N PRO A 25 -0.72 13.48 -0.38
CA PRO A 25 -0.82 12.20 0.32
C PRO A 25 -0.13 11.07 -0.45
N ASP A 26 -0.04 11.16 -1.77
CA ASP A 26 0.65 10.16 -2.59
C ASP A 26 2.18 10.28 -2.43
N ALA A 27 2.70 11.50 -2.51
CA ALA A 27 4.12 11.79 -2.28
C ALA A 27 4.55 11.49 -0.84
N SER A 28 3.72 11.79 0.17
CA SER A 28 4.04 11.45 1.56
C SER A 28 4.02 9.94 1.81
N ARG A 29 3.15 9.19 1.13
CA ARG A 29 3.12 7.71 1.22
C ARG A 29 4.35 7.06 0.61
N SER A 30 4.86 7.56 -0.52
CA SER A 30 6.09 7.02 -1.13
C SER A 30 7.33 7.39 -0.31
N ILE A 31 7.45 8.65 0.09
CA ILE A 31 8.54 9.14 0.96
C ILE A 31 8.51 8.42 2.32
N GLY A 32 7.33 8.21 2.91
CA GLY A 32 7.16 7.49 4.18
C GLY A 32 7.60 6.03 4.11
N ARG A 33 7.36 5.36 2.98
CA ARG A 33 7.88 4.00 2.74
C ARG A 33 9.40 3.98 2.66
N SER A 34 10.01 4.90 1.89
CA SER A 34 11.47 5.01 1.81
C SER A 34 12.10 5.36 3.16
N LEU A 35 11.46 6.25 3.95
CA LEU A 35 11.93 6.63 5.27
C LEU A 35 11.83 5.48 6.27
N ARG A 36 10.80 4.61 6.17
CA ARG A 36 10.67 3.41 7.01
C ARG A 36 11.74 2.37 6.70
N ILE A 37 12.03 2.14 5.42
CA ILE A 37 13.11 1.23 5.00
C ILE A 37 14.45 1.78 5.50
N PHE A 38 14.73 3.06 5.23
CA PHE A 38 15.96 3.73 5.68
C PHE A 38 16.10 3.74 7.21
N LYS A 39 15.01 3.98 7.96
CA LYS A 39 14.97 3.91 9.42
C LYS A 39 15.19 2.47 9.92
N GLY A 40 14.69 1.46 9.21
CA GLY A 40 14.89 0.04 9.56
C GLY A 40 16.31 -0.43 9.33
N GLU A 41 16.92 -0.05 8.21
CA GLU A 41 18.32 -0.36 7.89
C GLU A 41 19.29 0.38 8.82
N MET A 42 19.07 1.67 9.05
CA MET A 42 19.88 2.48 9.96
C MET A 42 19.58 2.18 11.44
N GLY A 43 18.38 1.66 11.73
CA GLY A 43 17.99 1.11 13.03
C GLY A 43 18.70 -0.21 13.31
N GLY A 44 18.90 -1.06 12.29
CA GLY A 44 19.66 -2.31 12.38
C GLY A 44 21.04 -2.14 13.00
N MET A 45 21.78 -1.06 12.71
CA MET A 45 23.10 -0.83 13.33
C MET A 45 23.03 -0.45 14.82
N LYS A 46 21.91 0.11 15.29
CA LYS A 46 21.67 0.40 16.72
C LYS A 46 21.00 -0.78 17.44
N ASP A 47 20.16 -1.51 16.71
CA ASP A 47 19.40 -2.64 17.21
C ASP A 47 20.19 -3.94 17.16
N ASP A 48 21.22 -4.12 16.32
CA ASP A 48 22.08 -5.32 16.30
C ASP A 48 22.88 -5.47 17.62
N GLU A 49 23.20 -4.38 18.30
CA GLU A 49 23.78 -4.41 19.65
C GLU A 49 22.76 -4.87 20.72
N ALA A 50 21.46 -4.69 20.46
CA ALA A 50 20.36 -5.11 21.34
C ALA A 50 19.70 -6.44 20.94
N ARG A 51 19.79 -6.84 19.66
CA ARG A 51 19.05 -7.96 19.04
C ARG A 51 19.82 -9.28 19.04
N ALA A 52 21.13 -9.27 19.30
CA ALA A 52 21.84 -10.48 19.73
C ALA A 52 21.16 -11.14 20.96
N ALA A 53 20.29 -10.42 21.68
CA ALA A 53 19.55 -10.93 22.84
C ALA A 53 18.06 -11.29 22.61
N SER A 54 17.45 -11.07 21.43
CA SER A 54 16.02 -11.42 21.28
C SER A 54 15.54 -11.58 19.83
N ALA A 55 15.32 -12.83 19.45
CA ALA A 55 14.63 -13.20 18.21
C ALA A 55 13.11 -13.02 18.37
N ALA A 56 12.48 -12.24 17.49
CA ALA A 56 11.02 -12.09 17.39
C ALA A 56 10.57 -11.85 15.93
N PRO A 57 9.31 -12.20 15.57
CA PRO A 57 8.89 -12.59 14.22
C PRO A 57 8.46 -11.42 13.32
N ALA A 58 8.50 -11.66 12.01
CA ALA A 58 8.23 -10.70 10.95
C ALA A 58 6.73 -10.28 10.88
N ALA A 59 6.51 -8.99 10.60
CA ALA A 59 5.20 -8.38 10.35
C ALA A 59 4.53 -8.94 9.07
N PRO A 60 3.18 -8.92 8.98
CA PRO A 60 2.45 -9.53 7.86
C PRO A 60 2.78 -8.86 6.52
N ASP A 61 3.03 -9.70 5.53
CA ASP A 61 3.38 -9.32 4.17
C ASP A 61 2.11 -8.92 3.40
N LEU A 62 1.81 -7.62 3.44
CA LEU A 62 0.64 -7.02 2.77
C LEU A 62 0.65 -7.26 1.25
N GLU A 63 1.81 -7.58 0.67
CA GLU A 63 1.97 -7.89 -0.74
C GLU A 63 1.52 -9.33 -1.04
N ALA A 64 1.75 -10.26 -0.12
CA ALA A 64 1.22 -11.62 -0.21
C ALA A 64 -0.31 -11.65 -0.10
N GLU A 65 -0.88 -10.88 0.83
CA GLU A 65 -2.34 -10.80 1.05
C GLU A 65 -3.08 -10.19 -0.17
N ALA A 66 -2.45 -9.21 -0.83
CA ALA A 66 -2.98 -8.61 -2.06
C ALA A 66 -2.96 -9.58 -3.24
N ARG A 67 -1.91 -10.42 -3.38
CA ARG A 67 -1.84 -11.43 -4.44
C ARG A 67 -2.86 -12.54 -4.27
N GLU A 68 -3.13 -12.94 -3.03
CA GLU A 68 -4.12 -13.98 -2.72
C GLU A 68 -5.55 -13.50 -3.04
N ALA A 69 -5.88 -12.24 -2.71
CA ALA A 69 -7.16 -11.64 -3.04
C ALA A 69 -7.38 -11.54 -4.57
N GLU A 70 -6.35 -11.23 -5.33
CA GLU A 70 -6.41 -11.15 -6.79
C GLU A 70 -6.60 -12.52 -7.45
N ALA A 71 -5.91 -13.56 -6.92
CA ALA A 71 -6.06 -14.94 -7.40
C ALA A 71 -7.49 -15.47 -7.20
N VAL A 72 -8.10 -15.19 -6.04
CA VAL A 72 -9.49 -15.57 -5.74
C VAL A 72 -10.47 -14.86 -6.66
N ALA A 73 -10.23 -13.58 -6.97
CA ALA A 73 -11.08 -12.83 -7.88
C ALA A 73 -11.01 -13.33 -9.33
N LEU A 74 -9.84 -13.76 -9.79
CA LEU A 74 -9.65 -14.36 -11.11
C LEU A 74 -10.37 -15.71 -11.20
N GLU A 75 -10.25 -16.54 -10.16
CA GLU A 75 -10.93 -17.84 -10.11
C GLU A 75 -12.46 -17.67 -10.13
N ALA A 76 -13.00 -16.72 -9.37
CA ALA A 76 -14.44 -16.44 -9.36
C ALA A 76 -14.95 -16.00 -10.74
N ARG A 77 -14.18 -15.16 -11.46
CA ARG A 77 -14.49 -14.75 -12.84
C ARG A 77 -14.44 -15.92 -13.81
N ALA A 78 -13.44 -16.80 -13.69
CA ALA A 78 -13.33 -18.00 -14.53
C ALA A 78 -14.49 -18.96 -14.30
N LYS A 79 -14.91 -19.15 -13.04
CA LYS A 79 -16.07 -19.99 -12.69
C LYS A 79 -17.38 -19.42 -13.25
N ALA A 80 -17.56 -18.10 -13.16
CA ALA A 80 -18.73 -17.43 -13.72
C ALA A 80 -18.78 -17.52 -15.25
N ALA A 81 -17.63 -17.44 -15.92
CA ALA A 81 -17.55 -17.61 -17.38
C ALA A 81 -17.89 -19.05 -17.81
N ARG A 82 -17.40 -20.06 -17.08
CA ARG A 82 -17.74 -21.46 -17.33
C ARG A 82 -19.23 -21.73 -17.13
N ALA A 83 -19.82 -21.24 -16.04
CA ALA A 83 -21.24 -21.40 -15.77
C ALA A 83 -22.14 -20.81 -16.87
N ARG A 84 -21.73 -19.68 -17.49
CA ARG A 84 -22.43 -19.08 -18.63
C ARG A 84 -22.35 -19.96 -19.88
N ALA A 85 -21.17 -20.51 -20.19
CA ALA A 85 -20.99 -21.39 -21.34
C ALA A 85 -21.78 -22.71 -21.21
N ASP A 86 -21.87 -23.26 -20.00
CA ASP A 86 -22.69 -24.44 -19.71
C ASP A 86 -24.20 -24.16 -19.83
N ALA A 87 -24.66 -22.96 -19.46
CA ALA A 87 -26.05 -22.56 -19.66
C ALA A 87 -26.39 -22.43 -21.15
N GLU A 88 -25.52 -21.80 -21.93
CA GLU A 88 -25.71 -21.59 -23.38
C GLU A 88 -25.70 -22.92 -24.16
N ARG A 89 -24.85 -23.88 -23.77
CA ARG A 89 -24.87 -25.24 -24.36
C ARG A 89 -26.15 -26.02 -24.06
N ARG A 90 -26.77 -25.79 -22.90
CA ARG A 90 -28.03 -26.45 -22.53
C ARG A 90 -29.22 -25.90 -23.31
N GLU A 91 -29.22 -24.62 -23.63
CA GLU A 91 -30.26 -24.01 -24.48
C GLU A 91 -30.17 -24.48 -25.94
N LEU A 92 -28.97 -24.67 -26.50
CA LEU A 92 -28.79 -25.13 -27.89
C LEU A 92 -29.14 -26.61 -28.14
N SER A 93 -29.22 -27.41 -27.08
CA SER A 93 -29.55 -28.84 -27.15
C SER A 93 -31.04 -29.14 -26.92
N SER A 94 -31.86 -28.12 -26.67
CA SER A 94 -33.31 -28.20 -26.52
C SER A 94 -34.04 -27.71 -27.76
#